data_AF-A0A9D5R231-F1
#
_entry.id   AF-A0A9D5R231-F1
#
_cell.length_a   1.000
_cell.length_b   1.000
_cell.length_c   1.000
_cell.angle_alpha   90.00
_cell.angle_beta   90.00
_cell.angle_gamma   90.00
#
_symmetry.space_group_name_H-M   'P 1'
#
loop_
_entity.id
_entity.type
_entity.pdbx_description
1 polymer ?
#
loop_
_entity_poly.entity_id
_entity_poly.type
_entity_poly.pdbx_seq_one_letter_code
_entity_poly.pdbx_strand_id
1 'polypeptide(L)' 'MAIESGARKLGISGKEMHDRLSKQGLIQNRLIKRYEELHTQSLDWVADDISETLLNWEAGL' A
#
# COMPACT_ATOMS: atom_id res chain seq x y z
N MET A 1 8.50 -7.34 -1.71
CA MET A 1 8.19 -5.91 -1.87
C MET A 1 6.84 -5.62 -1.23
N ALA A 2 6.66 -4.45 -0.62
CA ALA A 2 5.44 -4.08 0.10
C ALA A 2 4.18 -4.17 -0.80
N ILE A 3 4.24 -3.58 -2.00
CA ILE A 3 3.14 -3.57 -2.97
C ILE A 3 2.69 -4.99 -3.33
N GLU A 4 3.62 -5.89 -3.68
CA GLU A 4 3.30 -7.30 -3.98
C GLU A 4 2.68 -8.05 -2.80
N SER A 5 3.06 -7.68 -1.57
CA SER A 5 2.55 -8.34 -0.36
C SER A 5 1.14 -7.83 -0.03
N GLY A 6 0.87 -6.54 -0.20
CA GLY A 6 -0.49 -5.98 -0.13
C GLY A 6 -1.39 -6.51 -1.25
N ALA A 7 -0.87 -6.63 -2.47
CA ALA A 7 -1.59 -7.22 -3.60
C ALA A 7 -2.06 -8.65 -3.30
N ARG A 8 -1.18 -9.49 -2.73
CA ARG A 8 -1.53 -10.84 -2.28
C ARG A 8 -2.62 -10.83 -1.21
N LYS A 9 -2.57 -9.91 -0.23
CA LYS A 9 -3.60 -9.79 0.82
C LYS A 9 -4.96 -9.42 0.25
N LEU A 10 -5.01 -8.57 -0.76
CA LEU A 10 -6.24 -8.17 -1.44
C LEU A 10 -6.69 -9.13 -2.55
N GLY A 11 -5.93 -10.20 -2.82
CA GLY A 11 -6.26 -11.15 -3.89
C GLY A 11 -6.16 -10.56 -5.30
N ILE A 12 -5.33 -9.54 -5.51
CA ILE A 12 -5.14 -8.84 -6.78
C ILE A 12 -3.71 -8.97 -7.31
N SER A 13 -3.49 -8.61 -8.57
CA SER A 13 -2.13 -8.55 -9.12
C SER A 13 -1.32 -7.38 -8.53
N GLY A 14 0.01 -7.52 -8.48
CA GLY A 14 0.90 -6.43 -8.08
C GLY A 14 0.74 -5.17 -8.96
N LYS A 15 0.48 -5.37 -10.26
CA LYS A 15 0.17 -4.28 -11.20
C LYS A 15 -1.11 -3.54 -10.81
N GLU A 16 -2.18 -4.27 -10.50
CA GLU A 16 -3.45 -3.67 -10.07
C GLU A 16 -3.30 -2.88 -8.77
N MET A 17 -2.56 -3.45 -7.79
CA MET A 17 -2.25 -2.76 -6.55
C MET A 17 -1.47 -1.46 -6.80
N HIS A 18 -0.43 -1.52 -7.63
CA HIS A 18 0.36 -0.35 -8.01
C HIS A 18 -0.49 0.72 -8.69
N ASP A 19 -1.31 0.34 -9.66
CA ASP A 19 -2.15 1.27 -10.43
C ASP A 19 -3.18 1.96 -9.51
N ARG A 20 -3.80 1.22 -8.59
CA ARG A 20 -4.73 1.77 -7.58
C ARG A 20 -4.04 2.71 -6.60
N LEU A 21 -2.88 2.34 -6.06
CA LEU A 21 -2.08 3.21 -5.19
C LEU A 21 -1.61 4.48 -5.92
N SER A 22 -1.23 4.36 -7.20
CA SER A 22 -0.79 5.47 -8.04
C SER A 22 -1.94 6.45 -8.30
N LYS A 23 -3.13 5.94 -8.63
CA LYS A 23 -4.34 6.74 -8.86
C LYS A 23 -4.70 7.62 -7.66
N GLN A 24 -4.47 7.14 -6.44
CA GLN A 24 -4.73 7.87 -5.20
C GLN A 24 -3.53 8.70 -4.72
N GLY A 25 -2.41 8.70 -5.45
CA GLY A 25 -1.16 9.38 -5.04
C GLY A 25 -0.48 8.77 -3.81
N LEU A 26 -0.88 7.57 -3.37
CA LEU A 26 -0.42 6.94 -2.14
C LEU A 26 1.04 6.47 -2.23
N ILE A 27 1.56 6.20 -3.44
CA ILE A 27 2.98 5.86 -3.62
C ILE A 27 3.88 7.00 -3.10
N GLN A 28 3.60 8.23 -3.50
CA GLN A 28 4.39 9.38 -3.05
C GLN A 28 4.01 9.80 -1.63
N ASN A 29 2.71 9.92 -1.35
CA ASN A 29 2.22 10.55 -0.12
C ASN A 29 2.24 9.63 1.11
N ARG A 30 2.28 8.30 0.91
CA ARG A 30 2.33 7.31 1.99
C ARG A 30 3.67 6.57 1.98
N LEU A 31 3.97 5.84 0.90
CA LEU A 31 5.11 4.92 0.86
C LEU A 31 6.46 5.65 0.91
N ILE A 32 6.65 6.66 0.06
CA ILE A 32 7.91 7.40 -0.01
C ILE A 32 8.03 8.36 1.18
N LYS A 33 6.97 9.14 1.47
CA LYS A 33 6.99 10.12 2.56
C LYS A 33 7.23 9.50 3.94
N ARG A 34 6.75 8.28 4.18
CA ARG A 34 6.92 7.56 5.46
C ARG A 34 7.97 6.45 5.40
N TYR A 35 8.86 6.47 4.39
CA TYR A 35 9.85 5.41 4.22
C TYR A 35 10.68 5.18 5.49
N GLU A 36 11.10 6.25 6.19
CA GLU A 36 11.87 6.17 7.44
C GLU A 36 11.16 5.38 8.55
N GLU A 37 9.83 5.46 8.62
CA GLU A 37 9.04 4.65 9.55
C GLU A 37 8.84 3.23 9.02
N LEU A 38 8.41 3.12 7.75
CA LEU A 38 7.99 1.86 7.14
C LEU A 38 9.14 0.86 6.96
N HIS A 39 10.37 1.31 6.71
CA HIS A 39 11.51 0.41 6.49
C HIS A 39 11.96 -0.33 7.76
N THR A 40 11.54 0.14 8.94
CA THR A 40 11.80 -0.52 10.22
C THR A 40 10.76 -1.58 10.57
N GLN A 41 9.61 -1.56 9.89
CA GLN A 41 8.50 -2.46 10.14
C GLN A 41 8.67 -3.79 9.40
N SER A 42 7.95 -4.81 9.87
CA SER A 42 7.86 -6.07 9.15
C SER A 42 7.13 -5.90 7.83
N LEU A 43 7.49 -6.71 6.82
CA LEU A 43 6.84 -6.67 5.52
C LEU A 43 5.32 -6.92 5.61
N ASP A 44 4.90 -7.81 6.51
CA ASP A 44 3.48 -8.12 6.73
C ASP A 44 2.74 -6.91 7.29
N TRP A 45 3.33 -6.21 8.27
CA TRP A 45 2.75 -4.99 8.83
C TRP A 45 2.60 -3.90 7.76
N VAL A 46 3.64 -3.68 6.94
CA VAL A 46 3.56 -2.71 5.84
C VAL A 46 2.51 -3.13 4.81
N ALA A 47 2.39 -4.43 4.53
CA ALA A 47 1.38 -4.96 3.62
C ALA A 47 -0.05 -4.71 4.14
N ASP A 48 -0.28 -4.84 5.45
CA ASP A 48 -1.56 -4.51 6.09
C ASP A 48 -1.84 -3.00 6.02
N ASP A 49 -0.89 -2.15 6.42
CA ASP A 49 -1.06 -0.68 6.40
C ASP A 49 -1.45 -0.17 5.01
N ILE A 50 -0.76 -0.63 3.96
CA ILE A 50 -1.00 -0.14 2.59
C ILE A 50 -2.32 -0.66 2.02
N SER A 51 -2.72 -1.87 2.41
CA SER A 51 -3.96 -2.49 1.93
C SER A 51 -5.16 -1.81 2.58
N GLU A 52 -5.11 -1.60 3.90
CA GLU A 52 -6.13 -0.87 4.64
C GLU A 52 -6.22 0.59 4.15
N THR A 53 -5.08 1.27 4.03
CA THR A 53 -5.04 2.67 3.55
C THR A 53 -5.67 2.79 2.16
N LEU A 54 -5.36 1.87 1.24
CA LEU A 54 -5.93 1.89 -0.10
C LEU A 54 -7.45 1.73 -0.07
N LEU A 55 -7.96 0.76 0.69
CA LEU A 55 -9.39 0.50 0.80
C LEU A 55 -10.14 1.68 1.42
N ASN A 56 -9.59 2.30 2.46
CA ASN A 56 -10.19 3.46 3.12
C ASN A 56 -10.30 4.66 2.16
N TRP A 57 -9.23 4.94 1.41
CA TRP A 57 -9.23 6.02 0.41
C TRP A 57 -10.25 5.79 -0.70
N GLU A 58 -10.39 4.54 -1.19
CA GLU A 58 -11.37 4.21 -2.21
C GLU A 58 -12.81 4.22 -1.67
N ALA A 59 -13.00 3.94 -0.39
CA ALA A 59 -14.28 4.08 0.29
C ALA A 59 -14.65 5.54 0.61
N GLY A 60 -13.70 6.48 0.48
CA GLY A 60 -13.90 7.89 0.82
C GLY A 60 -13.98 8.16 2.33
N LEU A 61 -13.33 7.32 3.13
CA LEU A 61 -13.20 7.44 4.59
C LEU A 61 -12.00 8.31 4.97
#